data_AF-A0A8H7DNU7-F1
#
_entry.id   AF-A0A8H7DNU7-F1
#
_cell.length_a   1.000
_cell.length_b   1.000
_cell.length_c   1.000
_cell.angle_alpha   90.00
_cell.angle_beta   90.00
_cell.angle_gamma   90.00
#
_symmetry.space_group_name_H-M   'P 1'
#
loop_
_entity.id
_entity.type
_entity.pdbx_description
1 polymer ?
#
loop_
_entity_poly.entity_id
_entity_poly.type
_entity_poly.pdbx_seq_one_letter_code
_entity_poly.pdbx_strand_id
1 'polypeptide(L)'
;MAIHFYDESPSPLGEQLARLKASSLLVRAKIPFVVWGEDALSFVHRVPTELFDQHLLVQDDRVADAVAIVCNELNYSPIDTANDDTWGDYKIYNPARPFAFEGTPTTLLQHNDLNVTYKTLEPDRILIHAASTFHFPLQDLSRSCLNPSPPSSEAAGVRFPTVAAFYDSLLDMLLEPPLTYVHFRSYQLLRTFVAYLTTYNVSDEGITKTDAPPGEFGLIAPCLEVLDEVKDENKPHLARLFLEMPADRELVSLERLLIRQARLKDTGVVYTTPPLPYDPYKRLKGEISPTPTPKLLQYVREFLGWICYNNNECIDNYENLVSMISLSTTVFGSDGRDFFVEYVYEDGIGDNLAYYRLFEIMIRLTLFPAVWTYCIATYNYLNDKKHRGFD
;
A
#
# COMPACT_ATOMS: atom_id res chain seq x y z
N MET A 1 -8.62 -4.25 24.30
CA MET A 1 -8.68 -2.79 24.08
C MET A 1 -9.89 -2.53 23.19
N ALA A 2 -10.73 -1.55 23.52
CA ALA A 2 -11.78 -1.10 22.62
C ALA A 2 -11.16 -0.16 21.57
N ILE A 3 -11.55 -0.30 20.31
CA ILE A 3 -11.18 0.63 19.23
C ILE A 3 -12.09 1.85 19.37
N HIS A 4 -11.53 3.06 19.33
CA HIS A 4 -12.29 4.30 19.43
C HIS A 4 -12.36 4.97 18.05
N PHE A 5 -13.57 5.27 17.58
CA PHE A 5 -13.83 5.96 16.32
C PHE A 5 -14.01 7.45 16.57
N TYR A 6 -13.55 8.29 15.63
CA TYR A 6 -13.53 9.74 15.81
C TYR A 6 -14.42 10.44 14.77
N ASP A 7 -15.20 11.42 15.24
CA ASP A 7 -16.00 12.30 14.38
C ASP A 7 -15.20 13.48 13.83
N GLU A 8 -14.05 13.77 14.43
CA GLU A 8 -13.12 14.82 14.06
C GLU A 8 -11.68 14.26 14.00
N SER A 9 -10.73 15.06 13.52
CA SER A 9 -9.32 14.66 13.58
C SER A 9 -8.89 14.36 15.03
N PRO A 10 -8.26 13.21 15.31
CA PRO A 10 -7.78 12.87 16.65
C PRO A 10 -6.58 13.74 17.08
N SER A 11 -5.92 14.43 16.14
CA SER A 11 -4.82 15.33 16.43
C SER A 11 -5.31 16.70 16.91
N PRO A 12 -4.76 17.26 18.00
CA PRO A 12 -5.11 18.59 18.47
C PRO A 12 -4.89 19.69 17.41
N LEU A 13 -5.74 20.72 17.43
CA LEU A 13 -5.70 21.83 16.48
C LEU A 13 -4.30 22.47 16.34
N GLY A 14 -3.60 22.67 17.46
CA GLY A 14 -2.26 23.25 17.46
C GLY A 14 -1.22 22.39 16.76
N GLU A 15 -1.35 21.07 16.84
CA GLU A 15 -0.49 20.12 16.14
C GLU A 15 -0.80 20.12 14.64
N GLN A 16 -2.07 20.08 14.25
CA GLN A 16 -2.47 20.21 12.85
C GLN A 16 -1.92 21.52 12.23
N LEU A 17 -2.06 22.64 12.94
CA LEU A 17 -1.56 23.94 12.49
C LEU A 17 -0.03 23.93 12.31
N ALA A 18 0.71 23.39 13.28
CA ALA A 18 2.16 23.35 13.25
C ALA A 18 2.67 22.46 12.11
N ARG A 19 2.04 21.30 11.91
CA ARG A 19 2.43 20.37 10.84
C ARG A 19 2.08 20.89 9.46
N LEU A 20 0.97 21.60 9.26
CA LEU A 20 0.58 22.13 7.95
C LEU A 20 1.31 23.42 7.53
N LYS A 21 2.33 23.88 8.26
CA LYS A 21 3.11 25.08 7.89
C LYS A 21 3.78 24.94 6.52
N ALA A 22 4.49 23.83 6.29
CA ALA A 22 5.14 23.57 5.00
C ALA A 22 4.11 23.51 3.87
N SER A 23 3.01 22.79 4.08
CA SER A 23 1.88 22.70 3.13
C SER A 23 1.30 24.07 2.78
N SER A 24 1.11 24.94 3.78
CA SER A 24 0.56 26.29 3.58
C SER A 24 1.49 27.17 2.74
N LEU A 25 2.81 27.01 2.89
CA LEU A 25 3.79 27.68 2.03
C LEU A 25 3.70 27.22 0.58
N LEU A 26 3.53 25.92 0.34
CA LEU A 26 3.37 25.35 -1.01
C LEU A 26 2.07 25.83 -1.67
N VAL A 27 0.97 25.94 -0.92
CA VAL A 27 -0.28 26.57 -1.38
C VAL A 27 -0.02 28.01 -1.83
N ARG A 28 0.64 28.82 -0.99
CA ARG A 28 0.98 30.22 -1.30
C ARG A 28 1.86 30.34 -2.55
N ALA A 29 2.79 29.41 -2.74
CA ALA A 29 3.69 29.34 -3.89
C ALA A 29 3.05 28.72 -5.15
N LYS A 30 1.78 28.27 -5.07
CA LYS A 30 1.05 27.60 -6.16
C LYS A 30 1.80 26.38 -6.70
N ILE A 31 2.47 25.65 -5.84
CA ILE A 31 3.08 24.36 -6.19
C ILE A 31 1.99 23.29 -6.03
N PRO A 32 1.71 22.46 -7.05
CA PRO A 32 0.79 21.34 -6.89
C PRO A 32 1.37 20.27 -5.96
N PHE A 33 0.62 19.92 -4.93
CA PHE A 33 1.01 18.88 -3.97
C PHE A 33 -0.22 18.28 -3.26
N VAL A 34 -0.01 17.16 -2.57
CA VAL A 34 -0.91 16.65 -1.52
C VAL A 34 -0.12 16.29 -0.27
N VAL A 35 -0.74 16.47 0.89
CA VAL A 35 -0.25 15.90 2.15
C VAL A 35 -0.63 14.43 2.18
N TRP A 36 0.33 13.56 2.49
CA TRP A 36 0.19 12.11 2.42
C TRP A 36 0.66 11.46 3.73
N GLY A 37 0.49 10.14 3.85
CA GLY A 37 0.93 9.37 5.01
C GLY A 37 0.10 9.67 6.26
N GLU A 38 0.74 9.73 7.43
CA GLU A 38 0.05 9.85 8.72
C GLU A 38 -0.71 11.16 8.90
N ASP A 39 -0.20 12.29 8.40
CA ASP A 39 -0.92 13.57 8.44
C ASP A 39 -2.27 13.47 7.69
N ALA A 40 -2.32 12.78 6.56
CA ALA A 40 -3.58 12.54 5.84
C ALA A 40 -4.50 11.57 6.60
N LEU A 41 -3.93 10.48 7.12
CA LEU A 41 -4.66 9.50 7.92
C LEU A 41 -5.34 10.17 9.13
N SER A 42 -4.61 11.01 9.87
CA SER A 42 -5.16 11.70 11.03
C SER A 42 -6.13 12.81 10.65
N PHE A 43 -5.73 13.74 9.78
CA PHE A 43 -6.45 15.01 9.65
C PHE A 43 -7.76 14.89 8.88
N VAL A 44 -7.80 14.05 7.83
CA VAL A 44 -9.00 13.91 6.99
C VAL A 44 -9.64 12.54 7.08
N HIS A 45 -8.87 11.49 7.40
CA HIS A 45 -9.41 10.13 7.53
C HIS A 45 -9.65 9.71 8.99
N ARG A 46 -9.35 10.59 9.96
CA ARG A 46 -9.68 10.46 11.39
C ARG A 46 -9.08 9.22 12.05
N VAL A 47 -7.92 8.80 11.56
CA VAL A 47 -7.16 7.68 12.08
C VAL A 47 -6.24 8.18 13.21
N PRO A 48 -6.28 7.59 14.42
CA PRO A 48 -5.33 7.91 15.47
C PRO A 48 -3.94 7.36 15.11
N THR A 49 -3.04 8.24 14.69
CA THR A 49 -1.63 7.92 14.38
C THR A 49 -0.67 8.62 15.35
N GLU A 50 0.61 8.23 15.35
CA GLU A 50 1.63 8.90 16.16
C GLU A 50 2.26 10.14 15.48
N LEU A 51 1.91 10.40 14.21
CA LEU A 51 2.36 11.56 13.44
C LEU A 51 3.89 11.67 13.39
N PHE A 52 4.54 10.65 12.83
CA PHE A 52 5.97 10.60 12.57
C PHE A 52 6.40 11.66 11.52
N ASP A 53 7.20 11.27 10.53
CA ASP A 53 7.63 12.18 9.47
C ASP A 53 6.44 12.64 8.65
N GLN A 54 6.45 13.91 8.27
CA GLN A 54 5.45 14.43 7.35
C GLN A 54 5.83 14.04 5.91
N HIS A 55 4.86 13.54 5.14
CA HIS A 55 5.04 13.23 3.73
C HIS A 55 4.28 14.20 2.84
N LEU A 56 4.99 14.84 1.91
CA LEU A 56 4.42 15.72 0.89
C LEU A 56 4.69 15.10 -0.49
N LEU A 57 3.62 14.83 -1.25
CA LEU A 57 3.74 14.41 -2.65
C LEU A 57 3.61 15.64 -3.52
N VAL A 58 4.68 16.00 -4.21
CA VAL A 58 4.81 17.20 -5.04
C VAL A 58 4.92 16.80 -6.51
N GLN A 59 4.46 17.67 -7.39
CA GLN A 59 4.67 17.53 -8.82
C GLN A 59 6.15 17.26 -9.13
N ASP A 60 6.43 16.21 -9.91
CA ASP A 60 7.78 15.68 -10.14
C ASP A 60 8.84 16.74 -10.50
N ASP A 61 8.50 17.68 -11.40
CA ASP A 61 9.39 18.75 -11.85
C ASP A 61 9.50 19.92 -10.86
N ARG A 62 8.76 19.89 -9.76
CA ARG A 62 8.68 20.96 -8.74
C ARG A 62 9.21 20.55 -7.37
N VAL A 63 9.77 19.33 -7.22
CA VAL A 63 10.33 18.83 -5.95
C VAL A 63 11.41 19.78 -5.42
N ALA A 64 12.36 20.19 -6.28
CA ALA A 64 13.45 21.08 -5.89
C ALA A 64 12.94 22.46 -5.45
N ASP A 65 11.93 23.01 -6.13
CA ASP A 65 11.30 24.29 -5.77
C ASP A 65 10.62 24.19 -4.39
N ALA A 66 9.89 23.09 -4.14
CA ALA A 66 9.22 22.85 -2.87
C ALA A 66 10.22 22.76 -1.71
N VAL A 67 11.32 22.02 -1.91
CA VAL A 67 12.44 21.95 -0.95
C VAL A 67 12.99 23.35 -0.67
N ALA A 68 13.29 24.13 -1.71
CA ALA A 68 13.85 25.46 -1.55
C ALA A 68 12.92 26.40 -0.76
N ILE A 69 11.61 26.36 -1.04
CA ILE A 69 10.62 27.17 -0.31
C ILE A 69 10.56 26.78 1.17
N VAL A 70 10.49 25.48 1.47
CA VAL A 70 10.42 25.00 2.85
C VAL A 70 11.69 25.39 3.61
N CYS A 71 12.87 25.19 3.04
CA CYS A 71 14.14 25.52 3.69
C CYS A 71 14.40 27.04 3.82
N ASN A 72 13.85 27.86 2.93
CA ASN A 72 14.04 29.32 3.00
C ASN A 72 13.14 29.98 4.05
N GLU A 73 11.96 29.42 4.29
CA GLU A 73 10.93 30.04 5.14
C GLU A 73 10.77 29.34 6.50
N LEU A 74 11.14 28.05 6.59
CA LEU A 74 11.07 27.24 7.82
C LEU A 74 12.45 26.75 8.24
N ASN A 75 12.58 26.35 9.50
CA ASN A 75 13.84 25.95 10.09
C ASN A 75 14.21 24.49 9.76
N TYR A 76 14.27 24.15 8.47
CA TYR A 76 14.62 22.81 7.99
C TYR A 76 15.80 22.84 7.02
N SER A 77 16.62 21.78 7.07
CA SER A 77 17.72 21.58 6.12
C SER A 77 17.67 20.18 5.49
N PRO A 78 18.06 20.02 4.22
CA PRO A 78 18.23 18.69 3.63
C PRO A 78 19.33 17.91 4.35
N ILE A 79 19.14 16.60 4.51
CA ILE A 79 20.14 15.72 5.12
C ILE A 79 20.54 14.58 4.17
N ASP A 80 21.76 14.07 4.37
CA ASP A 80 22.23 12.88 3.67
C ASP A 80 21.52 11.62 4.21
N THR A 81 20.86 10.89 3.32
CA THR A 81 20.07 9.70 3.64
C THR A 81 20.92 8.43 3.76
N ALA A 82 22.21 8.48 3.42
CA ALA A 82 23.09 7.30 3.42
C ALA A 82 23.18 6.58 4.79
N ASN A 83 22.98 7.31 5.88
CA ASN A 83 22.99 6.78 7.24
C ASN A 83 21.67 7.04 7.99
N ASP A 84 20.56 7.28 7.28
CA ASP A 84 19.28 7.49 7.94
C ASP A 84 18.75 6.18 8.53
N ASP A 85 18.78 6.10 9.86
CA ASP A 85 18.38 4.91 10.59
C ASP A 85 16.87 4.69 10.64
N THR A 86 16.05 5.64 10.20
CA THR A 86 14.57 5.52 10.21
C THR A 86 14.00 5.03 8.89
N TRP A 87 14.61 5.36 7.77
CA TRP A 87 14.17 4.96 6.44
C TRP A 87 15.14 4.02 5.75
N GLY A 88 16.30 3.72 6.34
CA GLY A 88 17.14 2.60 5.94
C GLY A 88 16.46 1.26 6.23
N ASP A 89 16.70 0.25 5.38
CA ASP A 89 16.08 -1.07 5.57
C ASP A 89 16.49 -1.74 6.90
N TYR A 90 15.73 -2.75 7.32
CA TYR A 90 16.11 -3.54 8.48
C TYR A 90 17.32 -4.41 8.13
N LYS A 91 18.36 -4.32 8.97
CA LYS A 91 19.62 -5.07 8.83
C LYS A 91 19.44 -6.58 8.66
N ILE A 92 18.40 -7.15 9.25
CA ILE A 92 18.09 -8.60 9.16
C ILE A 92 17.67 -9.03 7.75
N TYR A 93 17.00 -8.14 7.00
CA TYR A 93 16.56 -8.41 5.64
C TYR A 93 17.58 -7.94 4.60
N ASN A 94 18.20 -6.78 4.84
CA ASN A 94 19.19 -6.21 3.94
C ASN A 94 20.35 -5.56 4.74
N PRO A 95 21.54 -6.21 4.79
CA PRO A 95 22.70 -5.70 5.52
C PRO A 95 23.21 -4.34 5.04
N ALA A 96 22.98 -3.99 3.77
CA ALA A 96 23.35 -2.69 3.21
C ALA A 96 22.47 -1.54 3.73
N ARG A 97 21.27 -1.86 4.25
CA ARG A 97 20.30 -0.90 4.78
C ARG A 97 20.06 0.33 3.88
N PRO A 98 19.82 0.11 2.58
CA PRO A 98 19.58 1.21 1.65
C PRO A 98 18.36 2.02 2.07
N PHE A 99 18.31 3.28 1.65
CA PHE A 99 17.20 4.18 1.93
C PHE A 99 15.95 3.80 1.13
N ALA A 100 14.78 3.88 1.76
CA ALA A 100 13.49 3.44 1.20
C ALA A 100 13.12 4.05 -0.15
N PHE A 101 13.63 5.25 -0.46
CA PHE A 101 13.31 6.01 -1.67
C PHE A 101 14.56 6.29 -2.51
N GLU A 102 15.61 5.49 -2.34
CA GLU A 102 16.85 5.60 -3.12
C GLU A 102 16.56 5.53 -4.63
N GLY A 103 17.17 6.43 -5.40
CA GLY A 103 16.97 6.51 -6.86
C GLY A 103 15.66 7.18 -7.30
N THR A 104 14.84 7.67 -6.37
CA THR A 104 13.65 8.48 -6.69
C THR A 104 13.92 9.97 -6.45
N PRO A 105 13.17 10.89 -7.08
CA PRO A 105 13.21 12.31 -6.74
C PRO A 105 12.53 12.57 -5.38
N THR A 106 13.24 12.24 -4.30
CA THR A 106 12.82 12.42 -2.90
C THR A 106 13.90 13.19 -2.16
N THR A 107 13.51 14.15 -1.32
CA THR A 107 14.42 14.84 -0.40
C THR A 107 13.89 14.75 1.03
N LEU A 108 14.75 14.32 1.95
CA LEU A 108 14.48 14.30 3.38
C LEU A 108 15.01 15.59 4.02
N LEU A 109 14.12 16.32 4.68
CA LEU A 109 14.42 17.53 5.43
C LEU A 109 14.36 17.24 6.93
N GLN A 110 15.29 17.83 7.68
CA GLN A 110 15.39 17.70 9.13
C GLN A 110 15.21 19.08 9.78
N HIS A 111 14.36 19.17 10.80
CA HIS A 111 14.24 20.38 11.60
C HIS A 111 15.58 20.68 12.29
N ASN A 112 16.06 21.93 12.24
CA ASN A 112 17.39 22.27 12.75
C ASN A 112 17.46 22.31 14.30
N ASP A 113 16.32 22.50 14.98
CA ASP A 113 16.25 22.52 16.44
C ASP A 113 15.84 21.15 17.03
N LEU A 114 16.72 20.15 16.92
CA LEU A 114 16.49 18.81 17.47
C LEU A 114 16.63 18.70 19.01
N ASN A 115 17.21 19.74 19.64
CA ASN A 115 17.68 19.70 21.03
C ASN A 115 16.77 20.45 22.03
N VAL A 116 15.56 20.85 21.63
CA VAL A 116 14.67 21.56 22.55
C VAL A 116 14.03 20.56 23.50
N THR A 117 14.18 20.80 24.80
CA THR A 117 13.63 19.98 25.90
C THR A 117 12.09 19.86 25.86
N TYR A 118 11.45 20.61 24.97
CA TYR A 118 10.04 20.52 24.61
C TYR A 118 9.97 20.17 23.13
N LYS A 119 9.34 19.02 22.82
CA LYS A 119 9.06 18.62 21.44
C LYS A 119 8.25 19.74 20.78
N THR A 120 8.75 20.31 19.68
CA THR A 120 7.92 21.22 18.88
C THR A 120 6.74 20.42 18.33
N LEU A 121 5.60 21.08 18.11
CA LEU A 121 4.44 20.45 17.43
C LEU A 121 4.69 20.31 15.92
N GLU A 122 5.80 20.85 15.43
CA GLU A 122 6.24 20.73 14.05
C GLU A 122 6.83 19.34 13.81
N PRO A 123 6.77 18.81 12.58
CA PRO A 123 7.33 17.51 12.29
C PRO A 123 8.85 17.57 12.44
N ASP A 124 9.44 16.61 13.15
CA ASP A 124 10.91 16.55 13.25
C ASP A 124 11.54 16.46 11.85
N ARG A 125 10.88 15.76 10.92
CA ARG A 125 11.33 15.59 9.54
C ARG A 125 10.19 15.69 8.54
N ILE A 126 10.53 16.17 7.34
CA ILE A 126 9.62 16.28 6.20
C ILE A 126 10.25 15.56 5.02
N LEU A 127 9.53 14.60 4.46
CA LEU A 127 9.85 13.98 3.18
C LEU A 127 9.07 14.67 2.06
N ILE A 128 9.80 15.24 1.11
CA ILE A 128 9.23 15.81 -0.11
C ILE A 128 9.53 14.83 -1.24
N HIS A 129 8.48 14.21 -1.77
CA HIS A 129 8.54 13.19 -2.81
C HIS A 129 7.99 13.72 -4.13
N ALA A 130 8.56 13.27 -5.25
CA ALA A 130 7.85 13.28 -6.52
C ALA A 130 6.61 12.39 -6.43
N ALA A 131 5.46 12.90 -6.90
CA ALA A 131 4.19 12.18 -6.84
C ALA A 131 4.20 10.85 -7.62
N SER A 132 5.00 10.75 -8.68
CA SER A 132 5.21 9.48 -9.40
C SER A 132 5.80 8.37 -8.52
N THR A 133 6.55 8.70 -7.47
CA THR A 133 7.09 7.73 -6.50
C THR A 133 5.98 6.91 -5.84
N PHE A 134 4.81 7.53 -5.67
CA PHE A 134 3.62 6.96 -5.02
C PHE A 134 2.48 6.73 -6.02
N HIS A 135 2.75 6.80 -7.32
CA HIS A 135 1.76 6.65 -8.41
C HIS A 135 0.53 7.55 -8.26
N PHE A 136 0.70 8.72 -7.61
CA PHE A 136 -0.41 9.59 -7.27
C PHE A 136 -0.68 10.64 -8.38
N PRO A 137 -1.90 10.70 -8.95
CA PRO A 137 -2.20 11.60 -10.04
C PRO A 137 -2.54 13.01 -9.53
N LEU A 138 -1.54 13.83 -9.20
CA LEU A 138 -1.74 15.19 -8.66
C LEU A 138 -2.62 16.11 -9.51
N GLN A 139 -2.67 15.88 -10.82
CA GLN A 139 -3.47 16.68 -11.75
C GLN A 139 -4.96 16.34 -11.69
N ASP A 140 -5.32 15.15 -11.21
CA ASP A 140 -6.71 14.74 -11.05
C ASP A 140 -7.23 15.17 -9.68
N LEU A 141 -7.93 16.32 -9.66
CA LEU A 141 -8.46 16.88 -8.43
C LEU A 141 -9.60 16.04 -7.82
N SER A 142 -10.19 15.09 -8.56
CA SER A 142 -11.19 14.16 -8.01
C SER A 142 -10.56 13.16 -7.04
N ARG A 143 -9.24 12.96 -7.17
CA ARG A 143 -8.44 12.03 -6.35
C ARG A 143 -7.92 12.66 -5.07
N SER A 144 -8.25 13.93 -4.82
CA SER A 144 -7.89 14.63 -3.60
C SER A 144 -9.07 15.42 -3.03
N CYS A 145 -9.10 15.55 -1.71
CA CYS A 145 -10.09 16.32 -0.98
C CYS A 145 -9.44 17.45 -0.17
N LEU A 146 -10.25 18.43 0.24
CA LEU A 146 -9.86 19.44 1.21
C LEU A 146 -10.24 18.95 2.61
N ASN A 147 -9.52 19.42 3.63
CA ASN A 147 -9.96 19.23 5.01
C ASN A 147 -11.29 19.99 5.23
N PRO A 148 -12.38 19.31 5.65
CA PRO A 148 -13.68 19.97 5.87
C PRO A 148 -13.65 21.01 6.99
N SER A 149 -12.72 20.87 7.94
CA SER A 149 -12.53 21.76 9.09
C SER A 149 -11.05 22.13 9.20
N PRO A 150 -10.52 22.96 8.27
CA PRO A 150 -9.10 23.27 8.23
C PRO A 150 -8.68 24.04 9.49
N PRO A 151 -7.46 23.81 10.02
CA PRO A 151 -7.03 24.41 11.28
C PRO A 151 -6.80 25.93 11.20
N SER A 152 -6.68 26.46 9.98
CA SER A 152 -6.57 27.90 9.70
C SER A 152 -7.03 28.21 8.26
N SER A 153 -7.25 29.50 7.98
CA SER A 153 -7.54 29.97 6.62
C SER A 153 -6.37 29.75 5.65
N GLU A 154 -5.14 29.78 6.14
CA GLU A 154 -3.92 29.53 5.35
C GLU A 154 -3.83 28.05 4.92
N ALA A 155 -4.30 27.14 5.77
CA ALA A 155 -4.35 25.70 5.50
C ALA A 155 -5.58 25.27 4.68
N ALA A 156 -6.54 26.17 4.41
CA ALA A 156 -7.79 25.83 3.73
C ALA A 156 -7.60 25.34 2.28
N GLY A 157 -6.48 25.70 1.64
CA GLY A 157 -6.14 25.23 0.29
C GLY A 157 -5.35 23.91 0.26
N VAL A 158 -5.02 23.34 1.42
CA VAL A 158 -4.23 22.11 1.52
C VAL A 158 -5.09 20.91 1.14
N ARG A 159 -4.57 20.08 0.22
CA ARG A 159 -5.23 18.89 -0.28
C ARG A 159 -4.62 17.62 0.30
N PHE A 160 -5.49 16.63 0.47
CA PHE A 160 -5.21 15.28 0.98
C PHE A 160 -5.77 14.25 -0.01
N PRO A 161 -5.27 13.02 -0.05
CA PRO A 161 -5.87 11.97 -0.88
C PRO A 161 -7.32 11.68 -0.46
N THR A 162 -8.18 11.31 -1.41
CA THR A 162 -9.43 10.62 -1.04
C THR A 162 -9.11 9.20 -0.53
N VAL A 163 -10.03 8.55 0.19
CA VAL A 163 -9.80 7.18 0.70
C VAL A 163 -9.42 6.21 -0.44
N ALA A 164 -10.18 6.22 -1.53
CA ALA A 164 -9.88 5.41 -2.71
C ALA A 164 -8.53 5.75 -3.34
N ALA A 165 -8.21 7.04 -3.47
CA ALA A 165 -6.92 7.46 -4.02
C ALA A 165 -5.73 7.08 -3.13
N PHE A 166 -5.94 7.07 -1.81
CA PHE A 166 -4.94 6.61 -0.85
C PHE A 166 -4.71 5.11 -0.99
N TYR A 167 -5.78 4.29 -1.04
CA TYR A 167 -5.64 2.85 -1.31
C TYR A 167 -4.91 2.56 -2.61
N ASP A 168 -5.30 3.21 -3.71
CA ASP A 168 -4.61 3.02 -4.99
C ASP A 168 -3.12 3.33 -4.89
N SER A 169 -2.75 4.45 -4.27
CA SER A 169 -1.35 4.83 -4.07
C SER A 169 -0.58 3.82 -3.22
N LEU A 170 -1.18 3.33 -2.13
CA LEU A 170 -0.59 2.31 -1.26
C LEU A 170 -0.39 0.97 -2.00
N LEU A 171 -1.41 0.50 -2.71
CA LEU A 171 -1.37 -0.76 -3.44
C LEU A 171 -0.41 -0.68 -4.63
N ASP A 172 -0.42 0.43 -5.36
CA ASP A 172 0.52 0.67 -6.45
C ASP A 172 1.97 0.64 -5.94
N MET A 173 2.25 1.27 -4.80
CA MET A 173 3.60 1.24 -4.22
C MET A 173 3.99 -0.13 -3.66
N LEU A 174 3.04 -0.91 -3.14
CA LEU A 174 3.28 -2.29 -2.68
C LEU A 174 3.55 -3.25 -3.83
N LEU A 175 2.88 -3.07 -4.98
CA LEU A 175 2.93 -4.01 -6.11
C LEU A 175 3.93 -3.58 -7.19
N GLU A 176 4.11 -2.28 -7.39
CA GLU A 176 5.08 -1.64 -8.29
C GLU A 176 5.95 -0.64 -7.49
N PRO A 177 6.76 -1.10 -6.51
CA PRO A 177 7.64 -0.21 -5.78
C PRO A 177 8.67 0.44 -6.71
N PRO A 178 9.16 1.65 -6.38
CA PRO A 178 10.19 2.33 -7.18
C PRO A 178 11.54 1.58 -7.16
N LEU A 179 11.73 0.67 -6.20
CA LEU A 179 12.94 -0.14 -6.05
C LEU A 179 12.76 -1.49 -6.72
N THR A 180 13.86 -2.03 -7.27
CA THR A 180 13.90 -3.38 -7.87
C THR A 180 13.84 -4.52 -6.84
N TYR A 181 13.69 -4.18 -5.56
CA TYR A 181 13.64 -5.10 -4.45
C TYR A 181 12.61 -4.66 -3.40
N VAL A 182 12.22 -5.61 -2.54
CA VAL A 182 11.33 -5.33 -1.42
C VAL A 182 12.10 -4.64 -0.32
N HIS A 183 11.85 -3.35 -0.11
CA HIS A 183 12.36 -2.61 1.04
C HIS A 183 11.42 -2.86 2.23
N PHE A 184 11.84 -3.70 3.17
CA PHE A 184 10.92 -4.27 4.17
C PHE A 184 10.35 -3.22 5.13
N ARG A 185 11.11 -2.17 5.44
CA ARG A 185 10.61 -1.13 6.34
C ARG A 185 9.47 -0.31 5.70
N SER A 186 9.64 0.13 4.46
CA SER A 186 8.58 0.87 3.75
C SER A 186 7.39 -0.05 3.45
N TYR A 187 7.65 -1.32 3.09
CA TYR A 187 6.60 -2.32 2.93
C TYR A 187 5.73 -2.47 4.19
N GLN A 188 6.34 -2.57 5.38
CA GLN A 188 5.57 -2.64 6.63
C GLN A 188 4.77 -1.37 6.91
N LEU A 189 5.36 -0.20 6.67
CA LEU A 189 4.66 1.08 6.84
C LEU A 189 3.41 1.16 5.95
N LEU A 190 3.55 0.84 4.65
CA LEU A 190 2.44 0.85 3.70
C LEU A 190 1.33 -0.11 4.13
N ARG A 191 1.69 -1.30 4.63
CA ARG A 191 0.70 -2.26 5.18
C ARG A 191 0.01 -1.75 6.43
N THR A 192 0.72 -1.03 7.29
CA THR A 192 0.12 -0.36 8.46
C THR A 192 -0.92 0.67 8.02
N PHE A 193 -0.61 1.49 7.00
CA PHE A 193 -1.57 2.47 6.48
C PHE A 193 -2.81 1.80 5.86
N VAL A 194 -2.64 0.72 5.10
CA VAL A 194 -3.76 -0.09 4.61
C VAL A 194 -4.62 -0.60 5.78
N ALA A 195 -3.99 -1.17 6.82
CA ALA A 195 -4.71 -1.68 7.99
C ALA A 195 -5.47 -0.58 8.75
N TYR A 196 -4.87 0.61 8.88
CA TYR A 196 -5.53 1.76 9.48
C TYR A 196 -6.75 2.22 8.68
N LEU A 197 -6.61 2.45 7.37
CA LEU A 197 -7.77 2.80 6.53
C LEU A 197 -8.85 1.73 6.63
N THR A 198 -8.47 0.45 6.61
CA THR A 198 -9.43 -0.64 6.69
C THR A 198 -10.19 -0.64 8.02
N THR A 199 -9.48 -0.36 9.11
CA THR A 199 -10.06 -0.34 10.46
C THR A 199 -10.93 0.90 10.69
N TYR A 200 -10.54 2.08 10.22
CA TYR A 200 -11.20 3.33 10.61
C TYR A 200 -12.15 3.92 9.56
N ASN A 201 -12.01 3.55 8.28
CA ASN A 201 -12.79 4.16 7.19
C ASN A 201 -13.74 3.21 6.49
N VAL A 202 -13.52 1.90 6.58
CA VAL A 202 -14.37 0.87 5.94
C VAL A 202 -14.78 -0.24 6.90
N SER A 203 -14.83 0.07 8.21
CA SER A 203 -15.44 -0.80 9.22
C SER A 203 -16.55 -0.05 9.94
N ASP A 204 -17.60 -0.76 10.34
CA ASP A 204 -18.65 -0.22 11.21
C ASP A 204 -18.35 -0.69 12.64
N GLU A 205 -18.04 0.24 13.55
CA GLU A 205 -17.63 -0.06 14.94
C GLU A 205 -16.47 -1.08 15.09
N GLY A 206 -15.58 -1.19 14.09
CA GLY A 206 -14.48 -2.16 14.09
C GLY A 206 -14.87 -3.52 13.54
N ILE A 207 -16.10 -3.63 13.04
CA ILE A 207 -16.63 -4.79 12.37
C ILE A 207 -16.59 -4.50 10.86
N THR A 208 -15.60 -5.06 10.18
CA THR A 208 -15.60 -5.13 8.70
C THR A 208 -16.51 -6.25 8.18
N LYS A 209 -17.31 -6.87 9.07
CA LYS A 209 -17.86 -8.22 8.96
C LYS A 209 -19.33 -8.28 9.40
N THR A 210 -19.99 -9.35 9.02
CA THR A 210 -21.13 -9.92 9.76
C THR A 210 -20.60 -11.10 10.61
N ASP A 211 -21.37 -11.82 11.42
CA ASP A 211 -20.84 -12.90 12.30
C ASP A 211 -20.48 -14.25 11.60
N ALA A 212 -20.20 -14.28 10.29
CA ALA A 212 -19.87 -15.52 9.54
C ALA A 212 -18.40 -16.05 9.69
N PRO A 213 -17.94 -17.03 8.89
CA PRO A 213 -16.52 -17.40 8.72
C PRO A 213 -15.77 -16.64 7.59
N PRO A 214 -14.41 -16.59 7.58
CA PRO A 214 -13.62 -15.98 6.49
C PRO A 214 -14.00 -16.51 5.10
N GLY A 215 -14.27 -15.59 4.16
CA GLY A 215 -14.76 -15.93 2.81
C GLY A 215 -16.27 -16.18 2.70
N GLU A 216 -16.99 -16.25 3.83
CA GLU A 216 -18.46 -16.40 3.89
C GLU A 216 -19.16 -15.09 4.29
N PHE A 217 -18.40 -14.07 4.72
CA PHE A 217 -18.91 -12.72 4.94
C PHE A 217 -18.97 -11.93 3.63
N GLY A 218 -20.07 -11.21 3.42
CA GLY A 218 -20.16 -10.22 2.34
C GLY A 218 -19.41 -8.93 2.66
N LEU A 219 -19.01 -8.21 1.61
CA LEU A 219 -18.51 -6.84 1.74
C LEU A 219 -19.62 -5.92 2.25
N ILE A 220 -19.34 -5.09 3.25
CA ILE A 220 -20.25 -4.06 3.73
C ILE A 220 -20.24 -2.83 2.79
N ALA A 221 -21.25 -1.97 2.90
CA ALA A 221 -21.42 -0.82 2.01
C ALA A 221 -20.18 0.10 1.92
N PRO A 222 -19.51 0.48 3.03
CA PRO A 222 -18.28 1.28 2.95
C PRO A 222 -17.16 0.61 2.12
N CYS A 223 -17.03 -0.71 2.18
CA CYS A 223 -16.06 -1.44 1.36
C CYS A 223 -16.41 -1.36 -0.13
N LEU A 224 -17.70 -1.49 -0.47
CA LEU A 224 -18.19 -1.42 -1.85
C LEU A 224 -17.99 -0.02 -2.44
N GLU A 225 -18.30 1.04 -1.67
CA GLU A 225 -18.09 2.43 -2.09
C GLU A 225 -16.61 2.70 -2.46
N VAL A 226 -15.68 2.23 -1.63
CA VAL A 226 -14.25 2.35 -1.95
C VAL A 226 -13.88 1.51 -3.18
N LEU A 227 -14.41 0.29 -3.30
CA LEU A 227 -14.14 -0.58 -4.45
C LEU A 227 -14.65 -0.01 -5.77
N ASP A 228 -15.72 0.79 -5.75
CA ASP A 228 -16.25 1.43 -6.95
C ASP A 228 -15.32 2.55 -7.47
N GLU A 229 -14.59 3.22 -6.57
CA GLU A 229 -13.74 4.37 -6.89
C GLU A 229 -12.26 4.04 -7.14
N VAL A 230 -11.76 2.91 -6.65
CA VAL A 230 -10.36 2.51 -6.89
C VAL A 230 -10.14 2.04 -8.34
N LYS A 231 -8.88 2.04 -8.78
CA LYS A 231 -8.50 1.55 -10.11
C LYS A 231 -8.94 0.10 -10.31
N ASP A 232 -9.46 -0.24 -11.48
CA ASP A 232 -9.94 -1.59 -11.81
C ASP A 232 -8.89 -2.67 -11.50
N GLU A 233 -7.63 -2.39 -11.81
CA GLU A 233 -6.52 -3.32 -11.59
C GLU A 233 -6.19 -3.54 -10.10
N ASN A 234 -6.65 -2.67 -9.20
CA ASN A 234 -6.45 -2.77 -7.75
C ASN A 234 -7.67 -3.39 -7.02
N LYS A 235 -8.86 -3.36 -7.63
CA LYS A 235 -10.12 -3.87 -7.03
C LYS A 235 -10.00 -5.30 -6.48
N PRO A 236 -9.48 -6.30 -7.23
CA PRO A 236 -9.44 -7.68 -6.74
C PRO A 236 -8.55 -7.85 -5.50
N HIS A 237 -7.41 -7.17 -5.48
CA HIS A 237 -6.51 -7.24 -4.34
C HIS A 237 -7.12 -6.57 -3.11
N LEU A 238 -7.72 -5.38 -3.29
CA LEU A 238 -8.37 -4.67 -2.20
C LEU A 238 -9.57 -5.44 -1.64
N ALA A 239 -10.40 -6.03 -2.50
CA ALA A 239 -11.51 -6.88 -2.09
C ALA A 239 -11.02 -8.08 -1.25
N ARG A 240 -9.93 -8.73 -1.67
CA ARG A 240 -9.31 -9.80 -0.88
C ARG A 240 -8.79 -9.32 0.48
N LEU A 241 -8.24 -8.11 0.56
CA LEU A 241 -7.82 -7.51 1.82
C LEU A 241 -9.01 -7.26 2.76
N PHE A 242 -10.13 -6.74 2.23
CA PHE A 242 -11.36 -6.54 3.01
C PHE A 242 -11.98 -7.85 3.49
N LEU A 243 -11.92 -8.90 2.67
CA LEU A 243 -12.41 -10.24 3.01
C LEU A 243 -11.43 -11.09 3.82
N GLU A 244 -10.24 -10.55 4.17
CA GLU A 244 -9.15 -11.26 4.83
C GLU A 244 -8.74 -12.56 4.12
N MET A 245 -8.80 -12.55 2.78
CA MET A 245 -8.41 -13.68 1.93
C MET A 245 -6.98 -13.47 1.42
N PRO A 246 -5.94 -13.99 2.10
CA PRO A 246 -4.57 -13.78 1.67
C PRO A 246 -4.34 -14.39 0.29
N ALA A 247 -3.67 -13.64 -0.58
CA ALA A 247 -3.17 -14.12 -1.86
C ALA A 247 -1.66 -13.94 -1.90
N ASP A 248 -0.99 -14.84 -2.63
CA ASP A 248 0.43 -14.69 -2.90
C ASP A 248 0.68 -13.40 -3.71
N ARG A 249 1.75 -12.68 -3.39
CA ARG A 249 2.08 -11.43 -4.07
C ARG A 249 2.29 -11.61 -5.57
N GLU A 250 2.89 -12.72 -5.99
CA GLU A 250 3.11 -13.00 -7.41
C GLU A 250 1.78 -13.16 -8.15
N LEU A 251 0.82 -13.84 -7.53
CA LEU A 251 -0.53 -14.00 -8.07
C LEU A 251 -1.24 -12.65 -8.19
N VAL A 252 -1.17 -11.83 -7.13
CA VAL A 252 -1.77 -10.49 -7.12
C VAL A 252 -1.17 -9.61 -8.20
N SER A 253 0.16 -9.57 -8.32
CA SER A 253 0.84 -8.76 -9.33
C SER A 253 0.48 -9.20 -10.76
N LEU A 254 0.35 -10.51 -10.98
CA LEU A 254 0.04 -11.06 -12.30
C LEU A 254 -1.44 -10.85 -12.68
N GLU A 255 -2.36 -10.96 -11.73
CA GLU A 255 -3.76 -10.59 -11.95
C GLU A 255 -3.91 -9.09 -12.28
N ARG A 256 -3.26 -8.22 -11.50
CA ARG A 256 -3.24 -6.77 -11.73
C ARG A 256 -2.70 -6.43 -13.11
N LEU A 257 -1.64 -7.13 -13.55
CA LEU A 257 -1.10 -7.00 -14.89
C LEU A 257 -2.13 -7.34 -15.97
N LEU A 258 -2.80 -8.49 -15.87
CA LEU A 258 -3.78 -8.92 -16.87
C LEU A 258 -4.92 -7.90 -17.02
N ILE A 259 -5.43 -7.39 -15.90
CA ILE A 259 -6.51 -6.39 -15.90
C ILE A 259 -6.03 -5.10 -16.56
N ARG A 260 -4.81 -4.64 -16.23
CA ARG A 260 -4.23 -3.45 -16.83
C ARG A 260 -3.98 -3.61 -18.33
N GLN A 261 -3.51 -4.77 -18.77
CA GLN A 261 -3.34 -5.09 -20.20
C GLN A 261 -4.69 -5.12 -20.93
N ALA A 262 -5.72 -5.73 -20.34
CA ALA A 262 -7.06 -5.76 -20.92
C ALA A 262 -7.63 -4.34 -21.09
N ARG A 263 -7.47 -3.48 -20.08
CA ARG A 263 -7.90 -2.08 -20.12
C ARG A 263 -7.17 -1.26 -21.19
N LEU A 264 -5.86 -1.48 -21.35
CA LEU A 264 -5.02 -0.70 -22.27
C LEU A 264 -4.99 -1.25 -23.70
N LYS A 265 -5.60 -2.41 -23.94
CA LYS A 265 -5.61 -3.08 -25.24
C LYS A 265 -6.11 -2.16 -26.36
N ASP A 266 -7.16 -1.40 -26.09
CA ASP A 266 -7.83 -0.55 -27.08
C ASP A 266 -7.26 0.87 -27.15
N THR A 267 -6.35 1.24 -26.24
CA THR A 267 -5.75 2.59 -26.21
C THR A 267 -4.44 2.69 -27.01
N GLY A 268 -3.94 1.57 -27.54
CA GLY A 268 -2.66 1.50 -28.25
C GLY A 268 -1.44 1.67 -27.34
N VAL A 269 -1.63 1.70 -26.02
CA VAL A 269 -0.55 1.82 -25.04
C VAL A 269 0.00 0.43 -24.73
N VAL A 270 1.23 0.15 -25.15
CA VAL A 270 1.92 -1.09 -24.78
C VAL A 270 2.42 -0.97 -23.35
N TYR A 271 1.79 -1.70 -22.44
CA TYR A 271 2.25 -1.81 -21.06
C TYR A 271 3.21 -2.99 -20.91
N THR A 272 4.48 -2.68 -20.62
CA THR A 272 5.50 -3.68 -20.29
C THR A 272 5.57 -3.89 -18.79
N THR A 273 5.45 -5.14 -18.35
CA THR A 273 5.51 -5.52 -16.93
C THR A 273 6.88 -5.15 -16.35
N PRO A 274 6.94 -4.31 -15.31
CA PRO A 274 8.19 -4.17 -14.55
C PRO A 274 8.50 -5.52 -13.87
N PRO A 275 9.79 -5.90 -13.76
CA PRO A 275 10.15 -7.13 -13.08
C PRO A 275 9.64 -7.09 -11.64
N LEU A 276 9.16 -8.23 -11.13
CA LEU A 276 8.77 -8.33 -9.73
C LEU A 276 9.97 -7.98 -8.84
N PRO A 277 9.77 -7.14 -7.81
CA PRO A 277 10.84 -6.79 -6.90
C PRO A 277 11.30 -8.05 -6.17
N TYR A 278 12.61 -8.32 -6.20
CA TYR A 278 13.15 -9.50 -5.51
C TYR A 278 13.16 -9.27 -3.99
N ASP A 279 13.11 -10.36 -3.23
CA ASP A 279 13.27 -10.33 -1.77
C ASP A 279 14.77 -10.41 -1.40
N PRO A 280 15.37 -9.34 -0.81
CA PRO A 280 16.78 -9.35 -0.42
C PRO A 280 17.16 -10.49 0.52
N TYR A 281 16.26 -10.87 1.43
CA TYR A 281 16.52 -11.92 2.42
C TYR A 281 16.58 -13.30 1.78
N LYS A 282 15.64 -13.61 0.87
CA LYS A 282 15.69 -14.85 0.08
C LYS A 282 16.95 -14.91 -0.78
N ARG A 283 17.29 -13.79 -1.45
CA ARG A 283 18.51 -13.69 -2.26
C ARG A 283 19.79 -13.94 -1.45
N LEU A 284 19.89 -13.40 -0.24
CA LEU A 284 21.02 -13.62 0.66
C LEU A 284 21.16 -15.08 1.10
N LYS A 285 20.05 -15.81 1.22
CA LYS A 285 20.05 -17.25 1.52
C LYS A 285 20.36 -18.13 0.31
N GLY A 286 20.57 -17.55 -0.87
CA GLY A 286 20.71 -18.31 -2.11
C GLY A 286 19.40 -18.95 -2.57
N GLU A 287 18.27 -18.55 -1.99
CA GLU A 287 16.96 -18.94 -2.49
C GLU A 287 16.72 -18.15 -3.77
N ILE A 288 16.74 -18.84 -4.90
CA ILE A 288 16.35 -18.26 -6.19
C ILE A 288 14.87 -17.90 -6.03
N SER A 289 14.55 -16.61 -6.11
CA SER A 289 13.14 -16.18 -6.19
C SER A 289 12.53 -16.96 -7.36
N PRO A 290 11.43 -17.69 -7.14
CA PRO A 290 10.91 -18.58 -8.16
C PRO A 290 10.71 -17.78 -9.46
N THR A 291 11.15 -18.35 -10.57
CA THR A 291 10.75 -17.82 -11.88
C THR A 291 9.22 -17.95 -11.90
N PRO A 292 8.46 -16.86 -12.08
CA PRO A 292 7.01 -16.91 -11.98
C PRO A 292 6.53 -17.98 -12.97
N THR A 293 6.08 -19.10 -12.43
CA THR A 293 5.48 -20.16 -13.24
C THR A 293 4.02 -19.75 -13.34
N PRO A 294 3.49 -19.42 -14.52
CA PRO A 294 2.12 -18.94 -14.65
C PRO A 294 1.16 -20.09 -14.35
N LYS A 295 0.83 -20.30 -13.08
CA LYS A 295 -0.34 -21.11 -12.67
C LYS A 295 -1.62 -20.27 -12.79
N LEU A 296 -1.68 -19.43 -13.83
CA LEU A 296 -2.61 -18.31 -13.92
C LEU A 296 -3.95 -18.68 -14.52
N LEU A 297 -4.06 -19.80 -15.25
CA LEU A 297 -5.30 -20.12 -15.96
C LEU A 297 -6.40 -20.75 -15.09
N GLN A 298 -6.06 -21.39 -13.97
CA GLN A 298 -7.05 -22.11 -13.17
C GLN A 298 -7.76 -21.19 -12.17
N TYR A 299 -7.03 -20.35 -11.44
CA TYR A 299 -7.61 -19.43 -10.45
C TYR A 299 -8.30 -18.22 -11.06
N VAL A 300 -7.81 -17.69 -12.19
CA VAL A 300 -8.48 -16.59 -12.91
C VAL A 300 -9.82 -17.06 -13.50
N ARG A 301 -9.95 -18.32 -13.93
CA ARG A 301 -11.23 -18.90 -14.39
C ARG A 301 -12.25 -18.99 -13.26
N GLU A 302 -11.84 -19.43 -12.08
CA GLU A 302 -12.73 -19.57 -10.92
C GLU A 302 -13.16 -18.20 -10.37
N PHE A 303 -12.24 -17.23 -10.31
CA PHE A 303 -12.53 -15.89 -9.82
C PHE A 303 -13.36 -15.04 -10.80
N LEU A 304 -13.07 -15.10 -12.11
CA LEU A 304 -13.90 -14.44 -13.13
C LEU A 304 -15.26 -15.12 -13.26
N GLY A 305 -15.33 -16.44 -13.09
CA GLY A 305 -16.60 -17.17 -13.01
C GLY A 305 -17.47 -16.67 -11.84
N TRP A 306 -16.86 -16.38 -10.70
CA TRP A 306 -17.56 -15.82 -9.52
C TRP A 306 -18.05 -14.38 -9.75
N ILE A 307 -17.25 -13.51 -10.38
CA ILE A 307 -17.66 -12.14 -10.73
C ILE A 307 -18.81 -12.15 -11.75
N CYS A 308 -18.76 -13.01 -12.76
CA CYS A 308 -19.82 -13.12 -13.78
C CYS A 308 -21.11 -13.73 -13.20
N TYR A 309 -21.01 -14.66 -12.25
CA TYR A 309 -22.16 -15.27 -11.59
C TYR A 309 -22.96 -14.27 -10.73
N ASN A 310 -22.28 -13.31 -10.09
CA ASN A 310 -22.93 -12.34 -9.20
C ASN A 310 -23.50 -11.11 -9.92
N ASN A 311 -23.02 -10.78 -11.12
CA ASN A 311 -23.43 -9.56 -11.82
C ASN A 311 -24.54 -9.74 -12.86
N ASN A 312 -25.03 -10.97 -13.12
CA ASN A 312 -26.12 -11.27 -14.07
C ASN A 312 -25.98 -10.68 -15.49
N GLU A 313 -24.83 -10.10 -15.82
CA GLU A 313 -24.51 -9.52 -17.11
C GLU A 313 -23.30 -10.25 -17.69
N CYS A 314 -23.47 -10.69 -18.94
CA CYS A 314 -22.46 -11.25 -19.85
C CYS A 314 -22.02 -12.73 -19.64
N ILE A 315 -22.87 -13.66 -20.06
CA ILE A 315 -22.42 -14.96 -20.59
C ILE A 315 -21.75 -14.78 -21.98
N ASP A 316 -22.16 -13.77 -22.75
CA ASP A 316 -21.69 -13.58 -24.14
C ASP A 316 -20.23 -13.09 -24.27
N ASN A 317 -19.65 -12.52 -23.21
CA ASN A 317 -18.22 -12.12 -23.21
C ASN A 317 -17.28 -13.24 -22.73
N TYR A 318 -17.80 -14.31 -22.12
CA TYR A 318 -16.99 -15.41 -21.60
C TYR A 318 -16.31 -16.19 -22.73
N GLU A 319 -17.02 -16.48 -23.82
CA GLU A 319 -16.44 -17.17 -24.98
C GLU A 319 -15.39 -16.32 -25.71
N ASN A 320 -15.57 -14.99 -25.75
CA ASN A 320 -14.60 -14.08 -26.33
C ASN A 320 -13.32 -13.95 -25.48
N LEU A 321 -13.45 -13.98 -24.15
CA LEU A 321 -12.31 -13.94 -23.24
C LEU A 321 -11.54 -15.28 -23.26
N VAL A 322 -12.24 -16.40 -23.29
CA VAL A 322 -11.64 -17.74 -23.40
C VAL A 322 -10.95 -17.93 -24.75
N SER A 323 -11.54 -17.44 -25.86
CA SER A 323 -10.88 -17.51 -27.17
C SER A 323 -9.63 -16.62 -27.25
N MET A 324 -9.63 -15.45 -26.60
CA MET A 324 -8.45 -14.59 -26.48
C MET A 324 -7.29 -15.27 -25.74
N ILE A 325 -7.59 -16.00 -24.65
CA ILE A 325 -6.58 -16.69 -23.83
C ILE A 325 -6.05 -17.93 -24.56
N SER A 326 -6.89 -18.63 -25.33
CA SER A 326 -6.49 -19.77 -26.16
C SER A 326 -5.67 -19.38 -27.38
N LEU A 327 -5.88 -18.18 -27.96
CA LEU A 327 -5.09 -17.69 -29.11
C LEU A 327 -3.66 -17.26 -28.73
N SER A 328 -3.40 -16.89 -27.47
CA SER A 328 -2.06 -16.49 -27.01
C SER A 328 -1.19 -17.66 -26.52
N THR A 329 -1.72 -18.89 -26.50
CA THR A 329 -0.99 -20.10 -26.09
C THR A 329 -0.71 -21.02 -27.28
N THR A 330 -0.14 -20.48 -28.36
CA THR A 330 0.63 -21.31 -29.30
C THR A 330 2.08 -21.31 -28.84
N VAL A 331 2.47 -22.31 -28.06
CA VAL A 331 3.85 -22.52 -27.66
C VAL A 331 4.58 -23.16 -28.85
N PHE A 332 5.37 -22.37 -29.57
CA PHE A 332 6.31 -22.93 -30.54
C PHE A 332 7.45 -23.64 -29.79
N GLY A 333 7.44 -24.96 -29.79
CA GLY A 333 8.60 -25.76 -29.41
C GLY A 333 9.76 -25.48 -30.38
N SER A 334 10.99 -25.48 -29.87
CA SER A 334 12.23 -25.23 -30.65
C SER A 334 12.50 -26.23 -31.79
N ASP A 335 11.62 -27.22 -31.97
CA ASP A 335 11.66 -28.30 -32.95
C ASP A 335 10.43 -28.34 -33.88
N GLY A 336 9.55 -27.33 -33.84
CA GLY A 336 8.55 -27.07 -34.88
C GLY A 336 7.45 -28.12 -35.04
N ARG A 337 7.07 -28.82 -33.96
CA ARG A 337 5.90 -29.72 -33.98
C ARG A 337 4.82 -29.21 -33.04
N ASP A 338 3.60 -29.17 -33.57
CA ASP A 338 2.39 -28.83 -32.82
C ASP A 338 2.00 -29.98 -31.88
N PHE A 339 1.72 -29.66 -30.61
CA PHE A 339 1.11 -30.59 -29.68
C PHE A 339 -0.33 -30.15 -29.39
N PHE A 340 -1.30 -30.99 -29.75
CA PHE A 340 -2.67 -30.89 -29.26
C PHE A 340 -2.77 -31.66 -27.94
N VAL A 341 -3.19 -30.97 -26.87
CA VAL A 341 -3.52 -31.62 -25.59
C VAL A 341 -5.04 -31.72 -25.50
N GLU A 342 -5.56 -32.93 -25.64
CA GLU A 342 -6.95 -33.28 -25.37
C GLU A 342 -7.05 -33.81 -23.93
N TYR A 343 -7.87 -33.20 -23.08
CA TYR A 343 -8.08 -33.67 -21.70
C TYR A 343 -9.30 -34.59 -21.64
N VAL A 344 -9.08 -35.83 -21.20
CA VAL A 344 -10.12 -36.77 -20.77
C VAL A 344 -10.27 -36.67 -19.25
N TYR A 345 -11.50 -36.50 -18.77
CA TYR A 345 -11.87 -36.52 -17.36
C TYR A 345 -11.93 -37.97 -16.84
N GLU A 346 -11.27 -38.27 -15.72
CA GLU A 346 -11.56 -39.46 -14.91
C GLU A 346 -11.84 -39.05 -13.45
N ASP A 347 -13.01 -39.47 -12.98
CA ASP A 347 -13.51 -39.31 -11.60
C ASP A 347 -12.81 -40.27 -10.63
N GLY A 348 -12.51 -39.78 -9.42
CA GLY A 348 -12.68 -40.58 -8.20
C GLY A 348 -11.49 -40.78 -7.23
N ILE A 349 -11.76 -40.40 -5.96
CA ILE A 349 -11.21 -40.93 -4.68
C ILE A 349 -9.80 -40.37 -4.28
N GLY A 350 -9.58 -39.78 -3.09
CA GLY A 350 -10.43 -39.57 -1.93
C GLY A 350 -9.74 -38.72 -0.83
N ASP A 351 -10.60 -38.06 -0.05
CA ASP A 351 -10.31 -37.10 1.02
C ASP A 351 -9.81 -37.73 2.33
N ASN A 352 -8.90 -37.03 3.02
CA ASN A 352 -8.87 -36.75 4.48
C ASN A 352 -7.49 -36.61 5.14
N LEU A 353 -6.36 -36.87 4.45
CA LEU A 353 -5.03 -36.71 5.07
C LEU A 353 -4.35 -35.35 4.78
N ALA A 354 -4.81 -34.61 3.77
CA ALA A 354 -4.25 -33.31 3.39
C ALA A 354 -4.76 -32.16 4.28
N TYR A 355 -5.97 -32.28 4.84
CA TYR A 355 -6.60 -31.22 5.63
C TYR A 355 -5.91 -30.97 6.99
N TYR A 356 -5.36 -32.01 7.63
CA TYR A 356 -4.74 -31.84 8.95
C TYR A 356 -3.34 -31.20 8.93
N ARG A 357 -2.58 -31.29 7.82
CA ARG A 357 -1.28 -30.61 7.72
C ARG A 357 -1.38 -29.16 7.23
N LEU A 358 -2.43 -28.82 6.46
CA LEU A 358 -2.70 -27.44 6.05
C LEU A 358 -3.23 -26.59 7.22
N PHE A 359 -4.01 -27.18 8.13
CA PHE A 359 -4.53 -26.48 9.32
C PHE A 359 -3.42 -26.13 10.34
N GLU A 360 -2.39 -26.99 10.49
CA GLU A 360 -1.28 -26.73 11.40
C GLU A 360 -0.28 -25.68 10.87
N ILE A 361 -0.20 -25.53 9.54
CA ILE A 361 0.60 -24.48 8.88
C ILE A 361 -0.12 -23.14 8.91
N MET A 362 -1.45 -23.13 8.78
CA MET A 362 -2.25 -21.90 8.84
C MET A 362 -2.26 -21.24 10.22
N ILE A 363 -2.31 -22.02 11.31
CA ILE A 363 -2.29 -21.46 12.69
C ILE A 363 -0.94 -20.82 13.04
N ARG A 364 0.17 -21.20 12.38
CA ARG A 364 1.49 -20.60 12.63
C ARG A 364 1.73 -19.29 11.86
N LEU A 365 0.93 -18.98 10.85
CA LEU A 365 1.14 -17.81 9.98
C LEU A 365 0.20 -16.62 10.27
N THR A 366 -0.95 -16.85 10.91
CA THR A 366 -1.95 -15.79 11.18
C THR A 366 -1.78 -15.06 12.51
N LEU A 367 -1.07 -15.63 13.49
CA LEU A 367 -0.88 -15.00 14.82
C LEU A 367 0.33 -14.04 14.89
N PHE A 368 1.15 -13.97 13.85
CA PHE A 368 2.40 -13.22 13.90
C PHE A 368 2.25 -11.69 14.00
N PRO A 369 1.28 -11.01 13.33
CA PRO A 369 1.20 -9.55 13.42
C PRO A 369 0.82 -9.04 14.81
N ALA A 370 -0.16 -9.68 15.47
CA ALA A 370 -0.62 -9.27 16.80
C ALA A 370 0.40 -9.61 17.91
N VAL A 371 1.06 -10.77 17.81
CA VAL A 371 2.13 -11.17 18.74
C VAL A 371 3.39 -10.30 18.53
N TRP A 372 3.68 -9.88 17.30
CA TRP A 372 4.84 -9.04 16.99
C TRP A 372 4.68 -7.60 17.53
N THR A 373 3.51 -6.98 17.38
CA THR A 373 3.22 -5.67 17.98
C THR A 373 3.31 -5.74 19.51
N TYR A 374 2.81 -6.82 20.12
CA TYR A 374 2.93 -7.07 21.56
C TYR A 374 4.39 -7.28 22.00
N CYS A 375 5.19 -8.03 21.23
CA CYS A 375 6.60 -8.27 21.53
C CYS A 375 7.45 -6.99 21.39
N ILE A 376 7.18 -6.13 20.40
CA ILE A 376 7.86 -4.84 20.24
C ILE A 376 7.48 -3.87 21.36
N ALA A 377 6.19 -3.76 21.68
CA ALA A 377 5.72 -2.90 22.77
C ALA A 377 6.29 -3.35 24.13
N THR A 378 6.33 -4.65 24.39
CA THR A 378 6.90 -5.23 25.63
C THR A 378 8.41 -5.09 25.68
N TYR A 379 9.12 -5.26 24.56
CA TYR A 379 10.56 -5.06 24.47
C TYR A 379 10.97 -3.60 24.72
N ASN A 380 10.24 -2.65 24.12
CA ASN A 380 10.48 -1.22 24.31
C ASN A 380 10.15 -0.77 25.75
N TYR A 381 9.06 -1.28 26.33
CA TYR A 381 8.69 -1.01 27.73
C TYR A 381 9.73 -1.55 28.74
N LEU A 382 10.26 -2.76 28.51
CA LEU A 382 11.29 -3.36 29.37
C LEU A 382 12.65 -2.66 29.23
N ASN A 383 13.03 -2.21 28.03
CA ASN A 383 14.24 -1.41 27.84
C ASN A 383 14.13 -0.03 28.50
N ASP A 384 12.97 0.63 28.41
CA ASP A 384 12.77 1.94 29.05
C ASP A 384 12.79 1.83 30.60
N LYS A 385 12.24 0.75 31.18
CA LYS A 385 12.37 0.48 32.62
C LYS A 385 13.83 0.23 33.06
N LYS A 386 14.60 -0.50 32.26
CA LYS A 386 16.00 -0.83 32.56
C LYS A 386 16.91 0.41 32.51
N HIS A 387 16.55 1.42 31.73
CA HIS A 387 17.25 2.71 31.68
C HIS A 387 16.83 3.71 32.77
N ARG A 388 15.69 3.48 33.43
CA ARG A 388 15.19 4.36 34.51
C ARG A 388 15.48 3.84 35.93
N GLY A 389 16.19 2.74 36.09
CA GLY A 389 16.73 2.30 37.38
C GLY A 389 15.66 1.94 38.44
N PHE A 390 14.50 1.43 38.02
CA PHE A 390 13.52 0.85 38.93
C PHE A 390 13.63 -0.69 38.88
N ASP A 391 13.88 -1.30 40.04
CA ASP A 391 13.97 -2.75 40.25
C ASP A 391 12.72 -3.52 39.76
#